data_AF-A0A2P5TQ32-F1
#
_entry.id   AF-A0A2P5TQ32-F1
#
_cell.length_a   1.000
_cell.length_b   1.000
_cell.length_c   1.000
_cell.angle_alpha   90.00
_cell.angle_beta   90.00
_cell.angle_gamma   90.00
#
_symmetry.space_group_name_H-M   'P 1'
#
loop_
_entity.id
_entity.type
_entity.pdbx_description
1 polymer ?
#
loop_
_entity_poly.entity_id
_entity_poly.type
_entity_poly.pdbx_seq_one_letter_code
_entity_poly.pdbx_strand_id
1 'polypeptide(L)'
;MPAAADMTLKARQTVDIYGSSAQEPILADVDYRLSWQLSGEQTEAGCLPSQVEVLLIATVTEPLEWPQTPAWQNYRLALTGYERLVRERALLSGEWLERSLFEIAPQSNCEQLLQVADNVGYHQLDIARTLLQDFQQQNDYGRNLGLIRPD
;
A
#
# COMPACT_ATOMS: atom_id res chain seq x y z
N MET A 1 -26.87 33.60 -13.74
CA MET A 1 -26.55 32.26 -13.18
C MET A 1 -25.18 32.39 -12.54
N PRO A 2 -25.00 32.24 -11.23
CA PRO A 2 -23.66 32.26 -10.66
C PRO A 2 -22.96 30.93 -10.98
N ALA A 3 -21.68 31.02 -11.33
CA ALA A 3 -20.82 29.91 -11.66
C ALA A 3 -20.77 28.89 -10.52
N ALA A 4 -20.87 27.59 -10.85
CA ALA A 4 -20.47 26.53 -9.95
C ALA A 4 -19.00 26.79 -9.59
N ALA A 5 -18.74 27.18 -8.35
CA ALA A 5 -17.37 27.27 -7.86
C ALA A 5 -16.80 25.86 -7.91
N ASP A 6 -15.76 25.65 -8.72
CA ASP A 6 -14.93 24.45 -8.73
C ASP A 6 -14.30 24.29 -7.33
N MET A 7 -15.03 23.67 -6.41
CA MET A 7 -14.49 23.15 -5.16
C MET A 7 -13.82 21.82 -5.47
N THR A 8 -12.58 21.89 -5.98
CA THR A 8 -11.74 20.71 -6.13
C THR A 8 -11.32 20.24 -4.74
N LEU A 9 -11.92 19.15 -4.26
CA LEU A 9 -11.44 18.44 -3.08
C LEU A 9 -10.04 17.89 -3.33
N LYS A 10 -9.14 17.95 -2.35
CA LYS A 10 -7.88 17.18 -2.35
C LYS A 10 -7.68 16.57 -0.97
N ALA A 11 -8.00 15.30 -0.82
CA ALA A 11 -7.59 14.50 0.34
C ALA A 11 -6.20 13.93 0.08
N ARG A 12 -5.29 13.91 1.07
CA ARG A 12 -3.98 13.25 0.91
C ARG A 12 -3.57 12.59 2.20
N GLN A 13 -3.29 11.28 2.16
CA GLN A 13 -2.85 10.53 3.32
C GLN A 13 -1.77 9.50 2.96
N THR A 14 -1.03 9.03 3.96
CA THR A 14 0.13 8.15 3.79
C THR A 14 0.23 7.18 4.95
N VAL A 15 0.37 5.89 4.66
CA VAL A 15 0.46 4.83 5.68
C VAL A 15 1.54 3.81 5.30
N ASP A 16 2.32 3.41 6.30
CA ASP A 16 3.37 2.41 6.17
C ASP A 16 2.78 0.99 6.22
N ILE A 17 3.17 0.17 5.24
CA ILE A 17 2.85 -1.23 5.03
C ILE A 17 4.17 -2.01 5.10
N TYR A 18 4.46 -2.63 6.25
CA TYR A 18 5.74 -3.30 6.48
C TYR A 18 5.83 -4.63 5.75
N GLY A 19 6.83 -4.81 4.89
CA GLY A 19 7.05 -6.04 4.12
C GLY A 19 7.77 -7.15 4.87
N SER A 20 8.57 -6.83 5.89
CA SER A 20 9.44 -7.79 6.57
C SER A 20 9.89 -7.33 7.97
N SER A 21 8.98 -7.32 8.96
CA SER A 21 9.39 -7.09 10.37
C SER A 21 9.68 -8.42 11.09
N ALA A 22 10.70 -9.16 10.68
CA ALA A 22 11.24 -10.24 11.53
C ALA A 22 11.92 -9.60 12.75
N GLN A 23 11.73 -10.17 13.94
CA GLN A 23 12.22 -9.64 15.22
C GLN A 23 13.76 -9.65 15.40
N GLU A 24 14.51 -10.11 14.40
CA GLU A 24 15.97 -10.16 14.37
C GLU A 24 16.53 -9.22 13.29
N PRO A 25 17.78 -8.75 13.38
CA PRO A 25 18.34 -7.82 12.41
C PRO A 25 18.48 -8.51 11.05
N ILE A 26 17.49 -8.31 10.20
CA ILE A 26 17.49 -8.70 8.80
C ILE A 26 18.50 -7.80 8.08
N LEU A 27 19.37 -8.40 7.28
CA LEU A 27 20.36 -7.65 6.49
C LEU A 27 19.72 -6.80 5.39
N ALA A 28 18.53 -7.18 4.92
CA ALA A 28 17.77 -6.44 3.95
C ALA A 28 16.28 -6.42 4.31
N ASP A 29 15.64 -5.26 4.19
CA ASP A 29 14.23 -5.04 4.53
C ASP A 29 13.56 -4.19 3.44
N VAL A 30 12.25 -4.35 3.26
CA VAL A 30 11.46 -3.57 2.32
C VAL A 30 10.22 -3.04 3.01
N ASP A 31 10.16 -1.71 3.10
CA ASP A 31 9.01 -0.97 3.59
C ASP A 31 8.17 -0.50 2.42
N TYR A 32 6.91 -0.94 2.36
CA TYR A 32 5.95 -0.39 1.42
C TYR A 32 5.18 0.74 2.11
N ARG A 33 4.78 1.74 1.34
CA ARG A 33 4.00 2.87 1.83
C ARG A 33 2.94 3.17 0.80
N LEU A 34 1.68 3.08 1.21
CA LEU A 34 0.54 3.39 0.37
C LEU A 34 0.02 4.78 0.73
N SER A 35 -0.22 5.58 -0.29
CA SER A 35 -0.81 6.91 -0.19
C SER A 35 -1.84 7.10 -1.27
N TRP A 36 -2.86 7.89 -1.01
CA TRP A 36 -3.90 8.17 -1.99
C TRP A 36 -4.30 9.63 -1.94
N GLN A 37 -4.84 10.08 -3.07
CA GLN A 37 -5.46 11.37 -3.25
C GLN A 37 -6.76 11.20 -4.02
N LEU A 38 -7.81 11.89 -3.56
CA LEU A 38 -9.11 11.92 -4.22
C LEU A 38 -9.50 13.35 -4.52
N SER A 39 -9.95 13.56 -5.76
CA SER A 39 -10.63 14.77 -6.23
C SER A 39 -12.10 14.46 -6.46
N GLY A 40 -12.97 15.41 -6.12
CA GLY A 40 -14.41 15.32 -6.31
C GLY A 40 -14.94 16.41 -7.23
N GLU A 41 -16.09 16.15 -7.85
CA GLU A 41 -16.83 17.09 -8.69
C GLU A 41 -18.29 17.16 -8.23
N GLN A 42 -18.81 18.39 -8.12
CA GLN A 42 -20.20 18.64 -7.74
C GLN A 42 -21.10 18.55 -8.98
N THR A 43 -22.13 17.69 -8.90
CA THR A 43 -23.14 17.51 -9.95
C THR A 43 -24.56 17.68 -9.40
N GLU A 44 -25.56 17.54 -10.27
CA GLU A 44 -26.98 17.54 -9.90
C GLU A 44 -27.35 16.40 -8.94
N ALA A 45 -26.63 15.28 -8.97
CA ALA A 45 -26.84 14.12 -8.09
C ALA A 45 -26.08 14.22 -6.75
N GLY A 46 -25.31 15.28 -6.54
CA GLY A 46 -24.39 15.42 -5.40
C GLY A 46 -22.92 15.50 -5.84
N CYS A 47 -22.01 15.45 -4.87
CA CYS A 47 -20.57 15.41 -5.13
C CYS A 47 -20.10 13.96 -5.26
N LEU A 48 -19.41 13.63 -6.35
CA LEU A 48 -18.86 12.29 -6.60
C LEU A 48 -17.35 12.36 -6.87
N PRO A 49 -16.61 11.24 -6.73
CA PRO A 49 -15.22 11.17 -7.14
C PRO A 49 -15.07 11.49 -8.64
N SER A 50 -14.14 12.38 -8.98
CA SER A 50 -13.77 12.71 -10.36
C SER A 50 -12.38 12.20 -10.73
N GLN A 51 -11.48 12.10 -9.75
CA GLN A 51 -10.15 11.55 -9.93
C GLN A 51 -9.69 10.86 -8.64
N VAL A 52 -9.04 9.71 -8.78
CA VAL A 52 -8.33 9.04 -7.68
C VAL A 52 -6.90 8.78 -8.14
N GLU A 53 -5.93 9.11 -7.30
CA GLU A 53 -4.52 8.81 -7.49
C GLU A 53 -4.07 7.96 -6.30
N VAL A 54 -3.53 6.78 -6.58
CA VAL A 54 -2.92 5.92 -5.55
C VAL A 54 -1.43 5.78 -5.85
N LEU A 55 -0.61 6.03 -4.84
CA LEU A 55 0.84 5.96 -4.91
C LEU A 55 1.35 4.92 -3.90
N LEU A 56 1.99 3.89 -4.44
CA LEU A 56 2.74 2.89 -3.68
C LEU A 56 4.24 3.18 -3.78
N ILE A 57 4.88 3.43 -2.66
CA ILE A 57 6.34 3.63 -2.56
C ILE A 57 6.93 2.40 -1.88
N ALA A 58 7.99 1.83 -2.43
CA ALA A 58 8.79 0.81 -1.78
C ALA A 58 10.15 1.40 -1.40
N THR A 59 10.56 1.24 -0.14
CA THR A 59 11.88 1.61 0.37
C THR A 59 12.63 0.34 0.69
N VAL A 60 13.68 0.07 -0.08
CA VAL A 60 14.51 -1.12 0.08
C VAL A 60 15.78 -0.72 0.83
N THR A 61 16.05 -1.41 1.94
CA THR A 61 17.30 -1.29 2.70
C THR A 61 18.13 -2.53 2.43
N GLU A 62 19.36 -2.38 1.95
CA GLU A 62 20.31 -3.46 1.70
C GLU A 62 21.68 -3.11 2.28
N PRO A 63 22.53 -4.10 2.62
CA PRO A 63 23.90 -3.83 3.03
C PRO A 63 24.73 -3.39 1.82
N LEU A 64 25.72 -2.51 2.07
CA LEU A 64 26.65 -2.03 1.05
C LEU A 64 27.37 -3.15 0.30
N GLU A 65 27.71 -4.23 1.02
CA GLU A 65 28.37 -5.40 0.46
C GLU A 65 27.72 -6.69 0.96
N TRP A 66 27.54 -7.62 0.03
CA TRP A 66 27.06 -8.98 0.31
C TRP A 66 28.23 -9.97 0.30
N PRO A 67 28.30 -10.91 1.24
CA PRO A 67 29.25 -12.01 1.13
C PRO A 67 29.00 -12.84 -0.14
N GLN A 68 30.07 -13.23 -0.83
CA GLN A 68 30.00 -13.87 -2.16
C GLN A 68 29.98 -15.40 -2.13
N THR A 69 29.51 -16.00 -1.03
CA THR A 69 29.42 -17.47 -0.92
C THR A 69 28.12 -18.00 -1.56
N PRO A 70 28.07 -19.29 -1.97
CA PRO A 70 26.85 -19.89 -2.50
C PRO A 70 25.64 -19.80 -1.53
N ALA A 71 25.87 -19.93 -0.22
CA ALA A 71 24.79 -19.83 0.78
C ALA A 71 24.18 -18.41 0.80
N TRP A 72 25.03 -17.39 0.74
CA TRP A 72 24.61 -15.99 0.66
C TRP A 72 23.95 -15.64 -0.68
N GLN A 73 24.36 -16.27 -1.79
CA GLN A 73 23.66 -16.14 -3.09
C GLN A 73 22.25 -16.71 -3.05
N ASN A 74 22.07 -17.89 -2.45
CA ASN A 74 20.75 -18.52 -2.28
C ASN A 74 19.83 -17.67 -1.40
N TYR A 75 20.37 -17.12 -0.30
CA TYR A 75 19.63 -16.20 0.57
C TYR A 75 19.16 -14.95 -0.17
N ARG A 76 20.00 -14.35 -1.01
CA ARG A 76 19.63 -13.19 -1.85
C ARG A 76 18.53 -13.53 -2.86
N LEU A 77 18.61 -14.70 -3.50
CA LEU A 77 17.56 -15.16 -4.40
C LEU A 77 16.22 -15.36 -3.67
N ALA A 78 16.25 -15.94 -2.47
CA ALA A 78 15.07 -16.10 -1.62
C ALA A 78 14.48 -14.75 -1.20
N LEU A 79 15.32 -13.78 -0.81
CA LEU A 79 14.92 -12.40 -0.52
C LEU A 79 14.20 -11.74 -1.71
N THR A 80 14.76 -11.84 -2.91
CA THR A 80 14.14 -11.29 -4.13
C THR A 80 12.80 -11.97 -4.44
N GLY A 81 12.72 -13.29 -4.26
CA GLY A 81 11.48 -14.04 -4.45
C GLY A 81 10.40 -13.62 -3.46
N TYR A 82 10.77 -13.43 -2.19
CA TYR A 82 9.88 -12.98 -1.14
C TYR A 82 9.41 -11.53 -1.35
N GLU A 83 10.32 -10.60 -1.67
CA GLU A 83 9.99 -9.21 -2.02
C GLU A 83 8.95 -9.15 -3.13
N ARG A 84 9.14 -9.94 -4.18
CA ARG A 84 8.19 -9.98 -5.30
C ARG A 84 6.78 -10.34 -4.84
N LEU A 85 6.63 -11.32 -3.96
CA LEU A 85 5.33 -11.76 -3.46
C LEU A 85 4.67 -10.71 -2.55
N VAL A 86 5.46 -9.98 -1.76
CA VAL A 86 4.98 -8.86 -0.96
C VAL A 86 4.56 -7.70 -1.87
N ARG A 87 5.37 -7.36 -2.87
CA ARG A 87 5.07 -6.31 -3.86
C ARG A 87 3.77 -6.58 -4.59
N GLU A 88 3.56 -7.81 -5.07
CA GLU A 88 2.33 -8.19 -5.77
C GLU A 88 1.09 -7.95 -4.89
N ARG A 89 1.17 -8.24 -3.58
CA ARG A 89 0.08 -7.97 -2.63
C ARG A 89 -0.13 -6.48 -2.35
N ALA A 90 0.96 -5.73 -2.22
CA ALA A 90 0.89 -4.29 -2.02
C ALA A 90 0.27 -3.58 -3.24
N LEU A 91 0.60 -4.03 -4.46
CA LEU A 91 -0.02 -3.55 -5.70
C LEU A 91 -1.51 -3.86 -5.75
N LEU A 92 -1.91 -5.11 -5.49
CA LEU A 92 -3.33 -5.49 -5.42
C LEU A 92 -4.08 -4.65 -4.40
N SER A 93 -3.48 -4.37 -3.24
CA SER A 93 -4.08 -3.51 -2.21
C SER A 93 -4.28 -2.08 -2.70
N GLY A 94 -3.31 -1.54 -3.45
CA GLY A 94 -3.43 -0.23 -4.10
C GLY A 94 -4.56 -0.18 -5.12
N GLU A 95 -4.70 -1.21 -5.97
CA GLU A 95 -5.79 -1.33 -6.95
C GLU A 95 -7.16 -1.40 -6.27
N TRP A 96 -7.29 -2.19 -5.20
CA TRP A 96 -8.53 -2.27 -4.42
C TRP A 96 -8.89 -0.95 -3.74
N LEU A 97 -7.90 -0.23 -3.21
CA LEU A 97 -8.09 1.10 -2.63
C LEU A 97 -8.58 2.09 -3.69
N GLU A 98 -7.91 2.14 -4.84
CA GLU A 98 -8.28 3.01 -5.97
C GLU A 98 -9.74 2.79 -6.36
N ARG A 99 -10.10 1.53 -6.59
CA ARG A 99 -11.44 1.14 -6.99
C ARG A 99 -12.48 1.50 -5.93
N SER A 100 -12.19 1.19 -4.66
CA SER A 100 -13.11 1.48 -3.55
C SER A 100 -13.39 2.97 -3.39
N LEU A 101 -12.37 3.81 -3.62
CA LEU A 101 -12.50 5.26 -3.58
C LEU A 101 -13.28 5.81 -4.78
N PHE A 102 -13.05 5.24 -5.97
CA PHE A 102 -13.73 5.70 -7.20
C PHE A 102 -15.21 5.28 -7.25
N GLU A 103 -15.55 4.13 -6.65
CA GLU A 103 -16.92 3.61 -6.60
C GLU A 103 -17.78 4.22 -5.47
N ILE A 104 -17.28 5.23 -4.73
CA ILE A 104 -18.05 5.94 -3.71
C ILE A 104 -19.29 6.58 -4.38
N ALA A 105 -20.47 6.22 -3.88
CA ALA A 105 -21.73 6.79 -4.35
C ALA A 105 -21.77 8.32 -4.14
N PRO A 106 -22.54 9.07 -4.96
CA PRO A 106 -22.67 10.51 -4.79
C PRO A 106 -23.07 10.89 -3.37
N GLN A 107 -22.37 11.86 -2.80
CA GLN A 107 -22.64 12.42 -1.47
C GLN A 107 -23.37 13.75 -1.59
N SER A 108 -24.03 14.19 -0.51
CA SER A 108 -24.84 15.41 -0.56
C SER A 108 -24.03 16.67 -0.90
N ASN A 109 -22.74 16.68 -0.54
CA ASN A 109 -21.77 17.73 -0.84
C ASN A 109 -20.34 17.17 -0.78
N CYS A 110 -19.36 17.95 -1.24
CA CYS A 110 -17.96 17.49 -1.30
C CYS A 110 -17.30 17.34 0.07
N GLU A 111 -17.77 18.02 1.12
CA GLU A 111 -17.26 17.80 2.48
C GLU A 111 -17.66 16.42 3.01
N GLN A 112 -18.88 15.97 2.72
CA GLN A 112 -19.31 14.61 3.04
C GLN A 112 -18.55 13.57 2.20
N LEU A 113 -18.28 13.87 0.91
CA LEU A 113 -17.42 13.02 0.08
C LEU A 113 -16.04 12.83 0.69
N LEU A 114 -15.42 13.89 1.22
CA LEU A 114 -14.14 13.82 1.90
C LEU A 114 -14.18 12.86 3.09
N GLN A 115 -15.16 13.01 3.97
CA GLN A 115 -15.28 12.18 5.18
C GLN A 115 -15.50 10.71 4.83
N VAL A 116 -16.32 10.43 3.81
CA VAL A 116 -16.55 9.06 3.33
C VAL A 116 -15.28 8.50 2.70
N ALA A 117 -14.58 9.28 1.87
CA ALA A 117 -13.32 8.87 1.24
C ALA A 117 -12.24 8.57 2.27
N ASP A 118 -12.11 9.36 3.33
CA ASP A 118 -11.18 9.09 4.43
C ASP A 118 -11.52 7.77 5.11
N ASN A 119 -12.79 7.53 5.46
CA ASN A 119 -13.22 6.29 6.11
C ASN A 119 -12.98 5.06 5.22
N VAL A 120 -13.31 5.14 3.93
CA VAL A 120 -13.05 4.07 2.96
C VAL A 120 -11.55 3.83 2.84
N GLY A 121 -10.75 4.90 2.72
CA GLY A 121 -9.31 4.81 2.62
C GLY A 121 -8.69 4.10 3.83
N TYR A 122 -9.03 4.54 5.04
CA TYR A 122 -8.54 3.91 6.27
C TYR A 122 -8.96 2.45 6.41
N HIS A 123 -10.20 2.11 6.05
CA HIS A 123 -10.67 0.73 6.12
C HIS A 123 -9.91 -0.18 5.15
N GLN A 124 -9.70 0.26 3.91
CA GLN A 124 -8.96 -0.52 2.90
C GLN A 124 -7.50 -0.71 3.29
N LEU A 125 -6.89 0.29 3.94
CA LEU A 125 -5.53 0.17 4.47
C LEU A 125 -5.42 -0.84 5.61
N ASP A 126 -6.39 -0.88 6.52
CA ASP A 126 -6.40 -1.84 7.62
C ASP A 126 -6.49 -3.26 7.07
N ILE A 127 -7.37 -3.49 6.07
CA ILE A 127 -7.44 -4.76 5.34
C ILE A 127 -6.09 -5.10 4.69
N ALA A 128 -5.48 -4.16 3.97
CA ALA A 128 -4.18 -4.38 3.31
C ALA A 128 -3.08 -4.77 4.31
N ARG A 129 -3.05 -4.10 5.46
CA ARG A 129 -2.12 -4.40 6.55
C ARG A 129 -2.37 -5.80 7.12
N THR A 130 -3.61 -6.16 7.42
CA THR A 130 -3.97 -7.49 7.93
C THR A 130 -3.60 -8.58 6.94
N LEU A 131 -3.94 -8.43 5.66
CA LEU A 131 -3.60 -9.41 4.63
C LEU A 131 -2.10 -9.62 4.48
N LEU A 132 -1.30 -8.55 4.61
CA LEU A 132 0.15 -8.66 4.57
C LEU A 132 0.70 -9.35 5.82
N GLN A 133 0.19 -9.03 7.01
CA GLN A 133 0.56 -9.70 8.25
C GLN A 133 0.23 -11.19 8.22
N ASP A 134 -0.96 -11.55 7.73
CA ASP A 134 -1.37 -12.94 7.57
C ASP A 134 -0.45 -13.68 6.58
N PHE A 135 -0.11 -13.04 5.46
CA PHE A 135 0.84 -13.59 4.49
C PHE A 135 2.22 -13.84 5.13
N GLN A 136 2.74 -12.87 5.88
CA GLN A 136 4.01 -12.99 6.59
C GLN A 136 3.99 -14.17 7.56
N GLN A 137 2.96 -14.28 8.39
CA GLN A 137 2.81 -15.36 9.36
C GLN A 137 2.70 -16.73 8.68
N GLN A 138 1.88 -16.85 7.63
CA GLN A 138 1.72 -18.09 6.86
C GLN A 138 3.04 -18.57 6.22
N ASN A 139 3.93 -17.63 5.86
CA ASN A 139 5.21 -17.95 5.24
C ASN A 139 6.37 -18.01 6.26
N ASP A 140 6.08 -17.98 7.56
CA ASP A 140 7.07 -17.86 8.63
C ASP A 140 8.11 -16.76 8.33
N TYR A 141 7.61 -15.59 7.94
CA TYR A 141 8.39 -14.42 7.54
C TYR A 141 9.41 -14.74 6.42
N GLY A 142 9.04 -15.62 5.49
CA GLY A 142 9.87 -16.03 4.36
C GLY A 142 10.74 -17.26 4.62
N ARG A 143 10.81 -17.78 5.85
CA ARG A 143 11.60 -18.99 6.17
C ARG A 143 11.11 -20.21 5.38
N ASN A 144 9.80 -20.33 5.17
CA ASN A 144 9.20 -21.37 4.32
C ASN A 144 9.59 -21.22 2.83
N LEU A 145 10.13 -20.08 2.42
CA LEU A 145 10.61 -19.79 1.07
C LEU A 145 12.15 -19.82 0.97
N GLY A 146 12.84 -20.30 2.02
CA GLY A 146 14.30 -20.39 2.04
C GLY A 146 15.01 -19.12 2.51
N LEU A 147 14.28 -18.14 3.07
CA LEU A 147 14.86 -16.96 3.71
C LEU A 147 15.41 -17.35 5.09
N ILE A 148 16.54 -18.05 5.07
CA ILE A 148 17.28 -18.49 6.26
C ILE A 148 18.64 -17.82 6.15
N ARG A 149 18.91 -16.88 7.05
CA ARG A 149 20.19 -16.16 7.08
C ARG A 149 21.33 -17.17 7.27
N PRO A 150 22.33 -17.18 6.36
CA PRO A 150 23.53 -17.98 6.56
C PRO A 150 24.40 -17.43 7.69
N ASP A 151 25.16 -18.33 8.34
CA ASP A 151 26.20 -17.96 9.31
C ASP A 151 27.34 -17.14 8.67
#